data_AF-A0A0D1W400-F1
#
_entry.id   AF-A0A0D1W400-F1
#
_cell.length_a   1.000
_cell.length_b   1.000
_cell.length_c   1.000
_cell.angle_alpha   90.00
_cell.angle_beta   90.00
_cell.angle_gamma   90.00
#
_symmetry.space_group_name_H-M   'P 1'
#
loop_
_entity.id
_entity.type
_entity.pdbx_description
1 polymer ?
#
loop_
_entity_poly.entity_id
_entity_poly.type
_entity_poly.pdbx_seq_one_letter_code
_entity_poly.pdbx_strand_id
1 'polypeptide(L)'
;MWQTLPISKELYGFLPESNWHEAWTATAMIVETEHKLEIHADIHVYYVKNKEEFELLLEAIRHLAGIKKEEMAKESCMIHFRCKGISTFTLDDSMSVQYHSGGDILVDTEFSEELVS
;
A
#
# COMPACT_ATOMS: atom_id res chain seq x y z
N MET A 1 1.24 6.97 -12.14
CA MET A 1 0.79 7.78 -10.99
C MET A 1 -0.45 7.12 -10.44
N TRP A 2 -0.58 7.04 -9.12
CA TRP A 2 -1.65 6.33 -8.43
C TRP A 2 -2.73 7.31 -8.00
N GLN A 3 -3.98 6.99 -8.34
CA GLN A 3 -5.10 7.79 -7.90
C GLN A 3 -5.60 7.27 -6.55
N THR A 4 -5.64 8.17 -5.57
CA THR A 4 -6.23 7.92 -4.25
C THR A 4 -7.69 8.37 -4.26
N LEU A 5 -8.61 7.45 -3.93
CA LEU A 5 -10.04 7.73 -3.86
C LEU A 5 -10.56 7.54 -2.44
N PRO A 6 -11.25 8.53 -1.86
CA PRO A 6 -11.95 8.34 -0.59
C PRO A 6 -13.16 7.43 -0.79
N ILE A 7 -13.22 6.33 -0.03
CA ILE A 7 -14.38 5.42 0.01
C ILE A 7 -15.27 5.76 1.20
N SER A 8 -14.63 6.04 2.35
CA SER A 8 -15.26 6.55 3.56
C SER A 8 -14.32 7.57 4.23
N LYS A 9 -14.65 8.03 5.45
CA LYS A 9 -13.77 8.91 6.23
C LYS A 9 -12.44 8.26 6.58
N GLU A 10 -12.43 6.94 6.72
CA GLU A 10 -11.33 6.16 7.25
C GLU A 10 -10.80 5.15 6.21
N LEU A 11 -11.41 5.04 5.03
CA LEU A 11 -11.03 4.05 4.03
C LEU A 11 -10.78 4.72 2.68
N TYR A 12 -9.63 4.41 2.10
CA TYR A 12 -9.16 4.95 0.83
C TYR A 12 -8.77 3.82 -0.12
N GLY A 13 -9.16 3.94 -1.39
CA GLY A 13 -8.79 3.02 -2.46
C GLY A 13 -7.71 3.61 -3.34
N PHE A 14 -6.85 2.76 -3.88
CA PHE A 14 -5.79 3.12 -4.82
C PHE A 14 -5.97 2.36 -6.13
N LEU A 15 -5.95 3.09 -7.23
CA LEU A 15 -6.03 2.52 -8.59
C LEU A 15 -5.05 3.22 -9.54
N PRO A 16 -4.60 2.54 -10.60
CA PRO A 16 -3.80 3.17 -11.63
C PRO A 16 -4.65 4.21 -12.37
N GLU A 17 -4.10 5.41 -12.61
CA GLU A 17 -4.81 6.50 -13.29
C GLU A 17 -5.37 6.12 -14.68
N SER A 18 -4.74 5.17 -15.37
CA SER A 18 -5.19 4.73 -16.69
C SER A 18 -6.48 3.91 -16.66
N ASN A 19 -6.88 3.38 -15.50
CA ASN A 19 -7.82 2.26 -15.39
C ASN A 19 -8.92 2.50 -14.34
N TRP A 20 -9.67 3.62 -14.45
CA TRP A 20 -10.75 3.97 -13.51
C TRP A 20 -11.84 2.89 -13.32
N HIS A 21 -11.98 1.97 -14.28
CA HIS A 21 -13.01 0.91 -14.26
C HIS A 21 -12.53 -0.42 -13.65
N GLU A 22 -11.27 -0.53 -13.24
CA GLU A 22 -10.71 -1.76 -12.67
C GLU A 22 -10.86 -1.84 -11.15
N ALA A 23 -10.63 -3.03 -10.59
CA ALA A 23 -10.62 -3.25 -9.15
C ALA A 23 -9.52 -2.43 -8.47
N TRP A 24 -9.70 -2.08 -7.19
CA TRP A 24 -8.67 -1.38 -6.42
C TRP A 24 -7.44 -2.27 -6.25
N THR A 25 -6.27 -1.72 -6.58
CA THR A 25 -4.99 -2.40 -6.38
C THR A 25 -4.58 -2.37 -4.92
N ALA A 26 -4.99 -1.34 -4.17
CA ALA A 26 -4.80 -1.32 -2.73
C ALA A 26 -5.94 -0.60 -2.01
N THR A 27 -6.06 -0.90 -0.72
CA THR A 27 -6.89 -0.14 0.21
C THR A 27 -6.05 0.30 1.40
N ALA A 28 -6.26 1.51 1.90
CA ALA A 28 -5.68 1.98 3.15
C ALA A 28 -6.80 2.35 4.14
N MET A 29 -6.77 1.71 5.30
CA MET A 29 -7.66 2.01 6.42
C MET A 29 -6.90 2.84 7.46
N ILE A 30 -7.52 3.93 7.88
CA ILE A 30 -7.01 4.85 8.90
C ILE A 30 -7.59 4.45 10.24
N VAL A 31 -6.71 4.20 11.20
CA VAL A 31 -7.07 3.90 12.58
C VAL A 31 -6.48 5.00 13.45
N GLU A 32 -7.35 5.77 14.10
CA GLU A 32 -6.96 6.87 14.96
C GLU A 32 -6.88 6.42 16.42
N THR A 33 -5.79 6.79 17.08
CA THR A 33 -5.68 6.73 18.55
C THR A 33 -5.43 8.13 19.10
N GLU A 34 -5.41 8.29 20.43
CA GLU A 34 -5.23 9.60 21.08
C GLU A 34 -3.97 10.34 20.58
N HIS A 35 -2.84 9.63 20.46
CA HIS A 35 -1.54 10.23 20.11
C HIS A 35 -0.95 9.78 18.76
N LYS A 36 -1.53 8.74 18.16
CA LYS A 36 -0.94 8.09 16.98
C LYS A 36 -1.97 7.88 15.89
N LEU A 37 -1.48 7.92 14.66
CA LEU A 37 -2.20 7.44 13.49
C LEU A 37 -1.64 6.07 13.09
N GLU A 38 -2.50 5.13 12.76
CA GLU A 38 -2.10 3.89 12.11
C GLU A 38 -2.79 3.80 10.75
N ILE A 39 -2.02 3.44 9.72
CA ILE A 39 -2.51 3.22 8.37
C ILE A 39 -2.31 1.73 8.06
N HIS A 40 -3.40 1.00 7.86
CA HIS A 40 -3.38 -0.41 7.49
C HIS A 40 -3.64 -0.52 5.99
N ALA A 41 -2.61 -0.88 5.23
CA ALA A 41 -2.63 -0.94 3.78
C ALA A 41 -2.61 -2.39 3.27
N ASP A 42 -3.68 -2.80 2.61
CA ASP A 42 -3.78 -4.08 1.90
C ASP A 42 -3.50 -3.86 0.41
N ILE A 43 -2.48 -4.52 -0.12
CA ILE A 43 -2.05 -4.44 -1.53
C ILE A 43 -2.28 -5.77 -2.23
N HIS A 44 -3.08 -5.73 -3.30
CA HIS A 44 -3.32 -6.84 -4.22
C HIS A 44 -2.29 -6.82 -5.34
N VAL A 45 -1.17 -7.52 -5.13
CA VAL A 45 0.03 -7.44 -5.98
C VAL A 45 -0.23 -7.88 -7.42
N TYR A 46 -1.24 -8.72 -7.66
CA TYR A 46 -1.61 -9.16 -9.00
C TYR A 46 -1.93 -8.02 -9.98
N TYR A 47 -2.39 -6.88 -9.47
CA TYR A 47 -2.72 -5.70 -10.29
C TYR A 47 -1.55 -4.72 -10.44
N VAL A 48 -0.36 -5.07 -9.96
CA VAL A 48 0.87 -4.28 -10.09
C VAL A 48 1.72 -4.92 -11.18
N LYS A 49 2.19 -4.13 -12.15
CA LYS A 49 2.85 -4.66 -13.37
C LYS A 49 4.34 -4.91 -13.17
N ASN A 50 4.99 -4.10 -12.35
CA ASN A 50 6.43 -4.16 -12.13
C ASN A 50 6.82 -3.49 -10.80
N LYS A 51 8.11 -3.62 -10.45
CA LYS A 51 8.68 -3.09 -9.20
C LYS A 51 8.54 -1.57 -9.08
N GLU A 52 8.73 -0.83 -10.17
CA GLU A 52 8.59 0.62 -10.16
C GLU A 52 7.14 1.05 -9.81
N GLU A 53 6.14 0.37 -10.37
CA GLU A 53 4.74 0.64 -10.09
C GLU A 53 4.38 0.31 -8.63
N PHE A 54 4.98 -0.75 -8.08
CA PHE A 54 4.86 -1.10 -6.66
C PHE A 54 5.44 -0.02 -5.75
N GLU A 55 6.66 0.46 -6.02
CA GLU A 55 7.27 1.53 -5.22
C GLU A 55 6.46 2.82 -5.27
N LEU A 56 5.97 3.21 -6.46
CA LEU A 56 5.08 4.36 -6.60
C LEU A 56 3.77 4.21 -5.81
N LEU A 57 3.28 2.98 -5.63
CA LEU A 57 2.09 2.70 -4.81
C LEU A 57 2.39 2.93 -3.33
N LEU A 58 3.53 2.41 -2.86
CA LEU A 58 3.99 2.64 -1.48
C LEU A 58 4.16 4.14 -1.22
N GLU A 59 4.78 4.89 -2.14
CA GLU A 59 4.91 6.34 -2.05
C GLU A 59 3.55 7.05 -1.99
N ALA A 60 2.57 6.64 -2.80
CA ALA A 60 1.23 7.21 -2.76
C ALA A 60 0.54 6.96 -1.41
N ILE A 61 0.70 5.76 -0.83
CA ILE A 61 0.16 5.42 0.50
C ILE A 61 0.86 6.24 1.59
N ARG A 62 2.19 6.39 1.53
CA ARG A 62 2.97 7.25 2.44
C ARG A 62 2.52 8.71 2.36
N HIS A 63 2.29 9.21 1.15
CA HIS A 63 1.81 10.57 0.94
C HIS A 63 0.41 10.78 1.56
N LEU A 64 -0.53 9.84 1.38
CA LEU A 64 -1.81 9.85 2.08
C LEU A 64 -1.63 9.86 3.61
N ALA A 65 -0.74 9.01 4.13
CA ALA A 65 -0.44 8.93 5.55
C ALA A 65 0.10 10.26 6.11
N GLY A 66 0.97 10.94 5.36
CA GLY A 66 1.49 12.27 5.71
C GLY A 66 0.40 13.33 5.78
N ILE A 67 -0.43 13.42 4.74
CA ILE A 67 -1.59 14.33 4.72
C ILE A 67 -2.48 14.08 5.94
N LYS A 68 -2.79 12.81 6.25
CA LYS A 68 -3.69 12.47 7.36
C LYS A 68 -3.09 12.73 8.73
N LYS A 69 -1.80 12.48 8.89
CA LYS A 69 -1.06 12.81 10.12
C LYS A 69 -1.15 14.31 10.41
N GLU A 70 -0.95 15.14 9.38
CA GLU A 70 -1.03 16.61 9.49
C GLU A 70 -2.47 17.09 9.75
N GLU A 71 -3.44 16.62 8.97
CA GLU A 71 -4.86 16.99 9.11
C GLU A 71 -5.43 16.65 10.51
N MET A 72 -4.96 15.55 11.11
CA MET A 72 -5.43 15.05 12.41
C MET A 72 -4.50 15.44 13.58
N ALA A 73 -3.48 16.26 13.32
CA ALA A 73 -2.51 16.73 14.30
C ALA A 73 -1.88 15.61 15.18
N LYS A 74 -1.47 14.50 14.54
CA LYS A 74 -0.87 13.35 15.24
C LYS A 74 0.66 13.44 15.27
N GLU A 75 1.24 13.05 16.40
CA GLU A 75 2.69 13.11 16.61
C GLU A 75 3.43 12.02 15.83
N SER A 76 2.84 10.83 15.76
CA SER A 76 3.40 9.66 15.06
C SER A 76 2.38 9.04 14.12
N CYS A 77 2.89 8.44 13.04
CA CYS A 77 2.09 7.69 12.08
C CYS A 77 2.83 6.39 11.73
N MET A 78 2.21 5.25 11.98
CA MET A 78 2.73 3.93 11.60
C MET A 78 1.96 3.44 10.38
N ILE A 79 2.66 2.91 9.39
CA ILE A 79 2.05 2.30 8.21
C ILE A 79 2.34 0.81 8.26
N HIS A 80 1.29 0.00 8.18
CA HIS A 80 1.33 -1.45 8.12
C HIS A 80 0.97 -1.88 6.70
N PHE A 81 1.91 -2.49 5.99
CA PHE A 81 1.69 -2.99 4.64
C PHE A 81 1.48 -4.50 4.65
N ARG A 82 0.44 -4.94 3.96
CA ARG A 82 0.13 -6.34 3.70
C ARG A 82 0.04 -6.56 2.20
N CYS A 83 1.05 -7.20 1.65
CA CYS A 83 1.19 -7.44 0.22
C CYS A 83 0.85 -8.90 -0.07
N LYS A 84 -0.23 -9.14 -0.80
CA LYS A 84 -0.66 -10.49 -1.16
C LYS A 84 -1.01 -10.62 -2.64
N GLY A 85 -0.68 -11.77 -3.21
CA GLY A 85 -1.10 -12.15 -4.55
C GLY A 85 -0.02 -12.88 -5.33
N ILE A 86 -0.18 -12.89 -6.65
CA ILE A 86 0.77 -13.49 -7.58
C ILE A 86 1.43 -12.36 -8.35
N SER A 87 2.75 -12.42 -8.52
CA SER A 87 3.55 -11.46 -9.25
C SER A 87 4.43 -12.16 -10.28
N THR A 88 4.83 -11.46 -11.33
CA THR A 88 5.85 -11.91 -12.29
C THR A 88 7.22 -11.26 -12.05
N PHE A 89 7.35 -10.46 -11.00
CA PHE A 89 8.56 -9.75 -10.60
C PHE A 89 8.78 -9.81 -9.09
N THR A 90 10.03 -9.66 -8.64
CA THR A 90 10.36 -9.57 -7.22
C THR A 90 10.04 -8.16 -6.71
N LEU A 91 9.26 -8.06 -5.62
CA LEU A 91 8.93 -6.78 -4.98
C LEU A 91 10.18 -6.17 -4.34
N ASP A 92 10.88 -6.98 -3.56
CA ASP A 92 12.17 -6.67 -2.96
C ASP A 92 12.95 -7.99 -2.80
N ASP A 93 14.27 -7.91 -2.98
CA ASP A 93 15.18 -9.04 -2.81
C ASP A 93 15.29 -9.48 -1.34
N SER A 94 14.90 -8.60 -0.40
CA SER A 94 14.87 -8.88 1.03
C SER A 94 13.60 -9.60 1.51
N MET A 95 12.55 -9.64 0.67
CA MET A 95 11.26 -10.21 1.03
C MET A 95 11.21 -11.72 0.84
N SER A 96 10.49 -12.41 1.73
CA SER A 96 10.29 -13.86 1.67
C SER A 96 9.31 -14.23 0.54
N VAL A 97 9.83 -14.47 -0.66
CA VAL A 97 9.02 -14.86 -1.83
C VAL A 97 9.08 -16.36 -2.10
N GLN A 98 7.96 -16.96 -2.51
CA GLN A 98 7.91 -18.35 -2.97
C GLN A 98 7.81 -18.39 -4.50
N TYR A 99 8.81 -18.99 -5.14
CA TYR A 99 8.84 -19.16 -6.59
C TYR A 99 8.01 -20.38 -7.01
N HIS A 100 7.10 -20.18 -7.97
CA HIS A 100 6.34 -21.26 -8.59
C HIS A 100 6.82 -21.55 -10.03
N SER A 101 6.45 -22.72 -10.55
CA SER A 101 6.78 -23.12 -11.91
C SER A 101 6.15 -22.15 -12.92
N GLY A 102 6.97 -21.53 -13.77
CA GLY A 102 6.51 -20.60 -14.82
C GLY A 102 7.05 -19.18 -14.70
N GLY A 103 7.78 -18.85 -13.63
CA GLY A 103 8.28 -17.49 -13.37
C GLY A 103 7.34 -16.64 -12.52
N ASP A 104 6.19 -17.20 -12.15
CA ASP A 104 5.26 -16.59 -11.20
C ASP A 104 5.76 -16.75 -9.76
N ILE A 105 5.53 -15.72 -8.97
CA ILE A 105 5.97 -15.57 -7.60
C ILE A 105 4.73 -15.37 -6.72
N LEU A 106 4.55 -16.26 -5.75
CA LEU A 106 3.55 -16.03 -4.70
C LEU A 106 4.13 -15.04 -3.69
N VAL A 107 3.43 -13.93 -3.53
CA VAL A 107 3.74 -12.90 -2.55
C VAL A 107 2.76 -13.05 -1.38
N ASP A 108 3.32 -13.22 -0.20
CA ASP A 108 2.62 -13.07 1.07
C ASP A 108 3.58 -12.47 2.08
N THR A 109 3.67 -11.14 2.06
CA THR A 109 4.61 -10.40 2.90
C THR A 109 3.91 -9.29 3.65
N GLU A 110 4.24 -9.16 4.92
CA GLU A 110 3.78 -8.09 5.80
C GLU A 110 4.99 -7.35 6.36
N PHE A 111 4.93 -6.03 6.36
CA PHE A 111 5.98 -5.18 6.94
C PHE A 111 5.36 -3.88 7.47
N SER A 112 6.12 -3.15 8.26
CA SER A 112 5.66 -1.90 8.85
C SER A 112 6.78 -0.89 8.92
N GLU A 113 6.42 0.38 8.81
CA GLU A 113 7.35 1.50 8.86
C GLU A 113 6.71 2.67 9.60
N GLU A 114 7.52 3.39 10.37
CA GLU A 114 7.10 4.65 10.95
C GLU A 114 7.34 5.78 9.94
N LEU A 115 6.31 6.59 9.70
CA LEU A 115 6.41 7.74 8.81
C LEU A 115 7.35 8.79 9.46
N VAL A 116 8.56 8.87 8.92
CA VAL A 116 9.55 9.86 9.32
C VAL A 116 9.06 11.24 8.89
N SER A 117 8.92 12.14 9.88
CA SER A 117 8.49 13.54 9.74
C SER A 117 9.39 14.35 8.82
#